data_AF-F9S7G5-F1
#
_entry.id   AF-F9S7G5-F1
#
_cell.length_a   1.000
_cell.length_b   1.000
_cell.length_c   1.000
_cell.angle_alpha   90.00
_cell.angle_beta   90.00
_cell.angle_gamma   90.00
#
_symmetry.space_group_name_H-M   'P 1'
#
loop_
_entity.id
_entity.type
_entity.pdbx_description
1 polymer ?
#
loop_
_entity_poly.entity_id
_entity_poly.type
_entity_poly.pdbx_seq_one_letter_code
_entity_poly.pdbx_strand_id
1 'polypeptide(L)'
;MFIDNQKPAIRTGDFVLHCTRVKVWQKIQTGIQLSGHGTIKINLNGCLYLEFICTKSENLPNVLFNQKIPEDTLLEEQKLFLEVESLDGDIFISSGFSITINMNTSRASSCMYIFLSDISSASELENYSDKPNYLHFEFSEYFDIPTNKMNSESSTLGSSSSSWNETVIKSDDVSISMVKKDGYVSVNATGEFDTNRVLECLLFYIGFSGGVMPQPYITIRRNGAENTTTIHSIDNSYKHKRSSNPMVSSVAEKEYKESHYQLFKSILDLRATTPKVYESIYSQWNQVWHAFQSENAITSLTLSVAIEGLLNDIFIPAIKKNVKDEELEEDIKQIKALVSDLDISPKHKDRLLGSVSYWKNISAAKALEFLLNEGIITIDEKKLWTKMRNECAHPKVRDDSLASQQVDRDRVLSCLNLFHNLIFNVLKYSGPRFYFRIGSKSNTFDMIEHKEVLSSPLY
;
A
#
# COMPACT_ATOMS: atom_id res chain seq x y z
N MET A 1 -27.56 8.96 -5.61
CA MET A 1 -28.06 9.49 -6.91
C MET A 1 -27.33 10.77 -7.35
N PHE A 2 -26.88 11.64 -6.43
CA PHE A 2 -26.10 12.85 -6.76
C PHE A 2 -24.68 12.57 -7.28
N ILE A 3 -23.88 11.75 -6.60
CA ILE A 3 -22.46 11.56 -6.95
C ILE A 3 -22.26 10.81 -8.28
N ASP A 4 -23.19 9.93 -8.67
CA ASP A 4 -23.12 9.24 -9.97
C ASP A 4 -23.12 10.21 -11.16
N ASN A 5 -23.84 11.33 -11.03
CA ASN A 5 -23.86 12.39 -12.04
C ASN A 5 -22.62 13.29 -12.00
N GLN A 6 -21.86 13.28 -10.89
CA GLN A 6 -20.66 14.11 -10.69
C GLN A 6 -19.36 13.39 -11.09
N LYS A 7 -19.38 12.08 -11.37
CA LYS A 7 -18.19 11.30 -11.78
C LYS A 7 -17.40 11.96 -12.94
N PRO A 8 -18.03 12.47 -14.02
CA PRO A 8 -17.29 13.15 -15.08
C PRO A 8 -16.54 14.39 -14.58
N ALA A 9 -17.18 15.22 -13.74
CA ALA A 9 -16.57 16.43 -13.19
C ALA A 9 -15.43 16.10 -12.21
N ILE A 10 -15.56 15.04 -11.40
CA ILE A 10 -14.47 14.55 -10.55
C ILE A 10 -13.27 14.11 -11.41
N ARG A 11 -13.52 13.40 -12.50
CA ARG A 11 -12.47 12.91 -13.41
C ARG A 11 -11.71 14.03 -14.10
N THR A 12 -12.40 15.08 -14.53
CA THR A 12 -11.77 16.24 -15.22
C THR A 12 -11.17 17.26 -14.24
N GLY A 13 -11.49 17.16 -12.95
CA GLY A 13 -11.06 18.12 -11.93
C GLY A 13 -11.99 19.34 -11.80
N ASP A 14 -13.13 19.34 -12.51
CA ASP A 14 -14.13 20.41 -12.49
C ASP A 14 -15.16 20.25 -11.37
N PHE A 15 -14.91 19.35 -10.41
CA PHE A 15 -15.81 19.09 -9.29
C PHE A 15 -15.94 20.32 -8.39
N VAL A 16 -17.19 20.74 -8.17
CA VAL A 16 -17.54 21.83 -7.26
C VAL A 16 -18.77 21.39 -6.44
N LEU A 17 -18.63 21.36 -5.12
CA LEU A 17 -19.71 21.07 -4.18
C LEU A 17 -19.94 22.28 -3.29
N HIS A 18 -21.08 22.93 -3.44
CA HIS A 18 -21.48 24.03 -2.58
C HIS A 18 -22.10 23.49 -1.27
N CYS A 19 -21.59 23.97 -0.15
CA CYS A 19 -21.98 23.52 1.19
C CYS A 19 -22.73 24.63 1.92
N THR A 20 -24.01 24.40 2.21
CA THR A 20 -24.87 25.33 2.96
C THR A 20 -24.51 25.37 4.44
N ARG A 21 -24.07 24.22 4.97
CA ARG A 21 -23.57 24.07 6.33
C ARG A 21 -22.26 23.31 6.31
N VAL A 22 -21.31 23.81 7.08
CA VAL A 22 -20.01 23.20 7.33
C VAL A 22 -19.79 23.21 8.83
N LYS A 23 -19.38 22.08 9.40
CA LYS A 23 -18.99 21.92 10.79
C LYS A 23 -17.64 21.22 10.88
N VAL A 24 -16.69 21.84 11.56
CA VAL A 24 -15.36 21.26 11.87
C VAL A 24 -15.20 21.19 13.38
N TRP A 25 -14.82 20.03 13.93
CA TRP A 25 -14.70 19.89 15.39
C TRP A 25 -13.68 18.82 15.82
N GLN A 26 -13.27 18.88 17.08
CA GLN A 26 -12.57 17.78 17.78
C GLN A 26 -13.50 17.15 18.82
N LYS A 27 -13.29 15.87 19.13
CA LYS A 27 -14.12 15.14 20.12
C LYS A 27 -13.76 15.42 21.58
N ILE A 28 -12.61 16.07 21.84
CA ILE A 28 -12.18 16.46 23.18
C ILE A 28 -13.00 17.65 23.70
N GLN A 29 -13.20 17.70 25.03
CA GLN A 29 -14.05 18.70 25.68
C GLN A 29 -13.59 20.15 25.45
N THR A 30 -12.28 20.38 25.40
CA THR A 30 -11.67 21.69 25.10
C THR A 30 -11.33 21.86 23.62
N GLY A 31 -11.88 20.99 22.77
CA GLY A 31 -11.60 20.98 21.33
C GLY A 31 -12.20 22.17 20.61
N ILE A 32 -11.60 22.51 19.48
CA ILE A 32 -12.14 23.56 18.61
C ILE A 32 -13.51 23.11 18.04
N GLN A 33 -14.39 24.08 17.85
CA GLN A 33 -15.61 23.89 17.05
C GLN A 33 -15.79 25.09 16.13
N LEU A 34 -15.90 24.83 14.83
CA LEU A 34 -16.08 25.83 13.80
C LEU A 34 -17.34 25.53 13.00
N SER A 35 -18.10 26.56 12.66
CA SER A 35 -19.25 26.41 11.77
C SER A 35 -19.43 27.57 10.79
N GLY A 36 -20.00 27.26 9.64
CA GLY A 36 -20.22 28.22 8.57
C GLY A 36 -20.67 27.55 7.29
N HIS A 37 -20.19 28.03 6.16
CA HIS A 37 -20.53 27.54 4.82
C HIS A 37 -19.27 27.52 3.95
N GLY A 38 -19.32 26.91 2.78
CA GLY A 38 -18.15 26.83 1.94
C GLY A 38 -18.36 26.13 0.61
N THR A 39 -17.27 25.85 -0.07
CA THR A 39 -17.30 25.08 -1.31
C THR A 39 -16.12 24.11 -1.35
N ILE A 40 -16.40 22.84 -1.63
CA ILE A 40 -15.37 21.81 -1.83
C ILE A 40 -15.05 21.72 -3.32
N LYS A 41 -13.76 21.71 -3.65
CA LYS A 41 -13.24 21.64 -5.03
C LYS A 41 -12.07 20.69 -5.12
N ILE A 42 -11.72 20.29 -6.34
CA ILE A 42 -10.48 19.57 -6.66
C ILE A 42 -9.52 20.57 -7.31
N ASN A 43 -8.28 20.65 -6.84
CA ASN A 43 -7.27 21.51 -7.46
C ASN A 43 -6.54 20.80 -8.61
N LEU A 44 -5.67 21.52 -9.32
CA LEU A 44 -4.87 20.97 -10.44
C LEU A 44 -3.94 19.81 -10.04
N ASN A 45 -3.60 19.67 -8.76
CA ASN A 45 -2.77 18.57 -8.26
C ASN A 45 -3.61 17.33 -7.92
N GLY A 46 -4.94 17.41 -8.00
CA GLY A 46 -5.85 16.32 -7.64
C GLY A 46 -6.26 16.32 -6.16
N CYS A 47 -5.87 17.33 -5.37
CA CYS A 47 -6.24 17.43 -3.97
C CYS A 47 -7.64 18.05 -3.81
N LEU A 48 -8.47 17.40 -3.01
CA LEU A 48 -9.69 17.97 -2.44
C LEU A 48 -9.34 19.05 -1.43
N TYR A 49 -10.02 20.18 -1.55
CA TYR A 49 -9.93 21.24 -0.56
C TYR A 49 -11.27 21.93 -0.38
N LEU A 50 -11.51 22.40 0.84
CA LEU A 50 -12.67 23.17 1.24
C LEU A 50 -12.26 24.64 1.39
N GLU A 51 -12.92 25.51 0.61
CA GLU A 51 -12.93 26.96 0.83
C GLU A 51 -13.99 27.25 1.90
N PHE A 52 -13.55 27.35 3.15
CA PHE A 52 -14.43 27.47 4.32
C PHE A 52 -14.58 28.92 4.77
N ILE A 53 -15.81 29.41 4.79
CA ILE A 53 -16.17 30.69 5.40
C ILE A 53 -16.70 30.40 6.80
N CYS A 54 -15.82 30.56 7.79
CA CYS A 54 -16.12 30.34 9.20
C CYS A 54 -16.93 31.53 9.75
N THR A 55 -18.15 31.27 10.21
CA THR A 55 -19.06 32.30 10.75
C THR A 55 -19.18 32.26 12.26
N LYS A 56 -18.92 31.11 12.88
CA LYS A 56 -18.89 30.92 14.33
C LYS A 56 -17.73 30.02 14.71
N SER A 57 -17.05 30.36 15.81
CA SER A 57 -15.94 29.59 16.34
C SER A 57 -16.01 29.52 17.86
N GLU A 58 -15.69 28.35 18.42
CA GLU A 58 -15.57 28.09 19.85
C GLU A 58 -14.21 27.43 20.13
N ASN A 59 -13.62 27.77 21.29
CA ASN A 59 -12.32 27.27 21.75
C ASN A 59 -11.15 27.45 20.76
N LEU A 60 -11.27 28.41 19.84
CA LEU A 60 -10.22 28.69 18.87
C LEU A 60 -9.05 29.44 19.56
N PRO A 61 -7.80 28.98 19.43
CA PRO A 61 -6.68 29.65 20.08
C PRO A 61 -6.43 31.03 19.45
N ASN A 62 -6.20 32.02 20.31
CA ASN A 62 -5.82 33.35 19.86
C ASN A 62 -4.31 33.40 19.62
N VAL A 63 -3.91 33.30 18.35
CA VAL A 63 -2.50 33.26 17.94
C VAL A 63 -2.10 34.45 17.08
N LEU A 64 -0.86 34.91 17.29
CA LEU A 64 -0.21 35.94 16.47
C LEU A 64 0.45 35.34 15.21
N PHE A 65 0.98 34.13 15.30
CA PHE A 65 1.67 33.42 14.22
C PHE A 65 0.87 32.19 13.77
N ASN A 66 1.33 31.54 12.70
CA ASN A 66 0.73 30.30 12.21
C ASN A 66 0.85 29.17 13.25
N GLN A 67 -0.28 28.59 13.64
CA GLN A 67 -0.36 27.38 14.45
C GLN A 67 -1.15 26.31 13.67
N LYS A 68 -0.62 25.08 13.65
CA LYS A 68 -1.30 23.92 13.06
C LYS A 68 -2.20 23.25 14.11
N ILE A 69 -3.40 22.85 13.72
CA ILE A 69 -4.30 22.03 14.52
C ILE A 69 -4.66 20.76 13.73
N PRO A 70 -4.60 19.56 14.32
CA PRO A 70 -4.09 19.29 15.68
C PRO A 70 -2.58 19.57 15.80
N GLU A 71 -2.11 19.76 17.03
CA GLU A 71 -0.69 19.96 17.32
C GLU A 71 0.09 18.67 17.06
N ASP A 72 -0.48 17.54 17.45
CA ASP A 72 0.01 16.20 17.13
C ASP A 72 -1.05 15.45 16.31
N THR A 73 -0.73 15.20 15.03
CA THR A 73 -1.59 14.44 14.12
C THR A 73 -1.64 12.95 14.42
N LEU A 74 -0.74 12.44 15.27
CA LEU A 74 -0.70 11.02 15.66
C LEU A 74 -1.61 10.71 16.85
N LEU A 75 -2.08 11.72 17.58
CA LEU A 75 -3.01 11.54 18.70
C LEU A 75 -4.46 11.52 18.21
N GLU A 76 -5.10 10.34 18.27
CA GLU A 76 -6.49 10.15 17.84
C GLU A 76 -7.48 11.05 18.60
N GLU A 77 -7.20 11.41 19.86
CA GLU A 77 -8.09 12.32 20.61
C GLU A 77 -8.12 13.74 20.02
N GLN A 78 -7.01 14.18 19.39
CA GLN A 78 -6.92 15.51 18.78
C GLN A 78 -7.46 15.55 17.35
N LYS A 79 -7.88 14.41 16.80
CA LYS A 79 -8.34 14.30 15.41
C LYS A 79 -9.47 15.29 15.09
N LEU A 80 -9.34 15.96 13.95
CA LEU A 80 -10.38 16.82 13.41
C LEU A 80 -11.38 16.01 12.60
N PHE A 81 -12.64 16.39 12.74
CA PHE A 81 -13.79 15.86 12.01
C PHE A 81 -14.46 16.99 11.24
N LEU A 82 -15.01 16.65 10.07
CA LEU A 82 -15.76 17.53 9.19
C LEU A 82 -17.10 16.87 8.88
N GLU A 83 -18.15 17.67 8.90
CA GLU A 83 -19.48 17.35 8.37
C GLU A 83 -19.93 18.53 7.52
N VAL A 84 -20.38 18.26 6.30
CA VAL A 84 -20.93 19.26 5.40
C VAL A 84 -22.27 18.82 4.86
N GLU A 85 -23.16 19.78 4.66
CA GLU A 85 -24.45 19.61 4.01
C GLU A 85 -24.42 20.35 2.67
N SER A 86 -24.72 19.65 1.59
CA SER A 86 -24.74 20.22 0.23
C SER A 86 -25.97 21.10 0.00
N LEU A 87 -26.02 21.81 -1.13
CA LEU A 87 -27.24 22.51 -1.58
C LEU A 87 -28.44 21.57 -1.76
N ASP A 88 -28.19 20.30 -2.09
CA ASP A 88 -29.20 19.28 -2.32
C ASP A 88 -29.62 18.54 -1.03
N GLY A 89 -29.02 18.91 0.11
CA GLY A 89 -29.29 18.31 1.42
C GLY A 89 -28.49 17.03 1.71
N ASP A 90 -27.59 16.61 0.81
CA ASP A 90 -26.72 15.47 1.02
C ASP A 90 -25.67 15.78 2.10
N ILE A 91 -25.45 14.83 3.00
CA ILE A 91 -24.44 14.94 4.06
C ILE A 91 -23.15 14.24 3.62
N PHE A 92 -22.03 14.93 3.78
CA PHE A 92 -20.69 14.39 3.59
C PHE A 92 -19.85 14.57 4.85
N ILE A 93 -18.98 13.59 5.12
CA ILE A 93 -18.08 13.58 6.26
C ILE A 93 -16.63 13.39 5.83
N SER A 94 -15.70 13.91 6.63
CA SER A 94 -14.25 13.69 6.50
C SER A 94 -13.59 13.75 7.88
N SER A 95 -12.38 13.20 8.01
CA SER A 95 -11.63 13.27 9.27
C SER A 95 -10.12 13.14 9.05
N GLY A 96 -9.33 13.50 10.06
CA GLY A 96 -7.87 13.30 10.02
C GLY A 96 -7.10 14.34 9.21
N PHE A 97 -7.71 15.48 8.89
CA PHE A 97 -7.04 16.62 8.26
C PHE A 97 -6.44 17.57 9.30
N SER A 98 -5.69 18.57 8.83
CA SER A 98 -5.17 19.66 9.66
C SER A 98 -5.59 21.01 9.12
N ILE A 99 -5.69 21.99 10.01
CA ILE A 99 -5.94 23.40 9.67
C ILE A 99 -4.79 24.26 10.19
N THR A 100 -4.56 25.39 9.53
CA THR A 100 -3.61 26.41 9.99
C THR A 100 -4.38 27.64 10.44
N ILE A 101 -4.15 28.07 11.68
CA ILE A 101 -4.75 29.27 12.26
C ILE A 101 -3.67 30.34 12.40
N ASN A 102 -4.05 31.58 12.17
CA ASN A 102 -3.25 32.79 12.31
C ASN A 102 -4.12 33.94 12.81
N MET A 103 -3.53 35.14 12.94
CA MET A 103 -4.25 36.33 13.42
C MET A 103 -5.54 36.66 12.65
N ASN A 104 -5.62 36.32 11.35
CA ASN A 104 -6.80 36.59 10.51
C ASN A 104 -7.89 35.53 10.65
N THR A 105 -7.51 34.32 11.08
CA THR A 105 -8.41 33.15 11.18
C THR A 105 -8.73 32.78 12.63
N SER A 106 -8.09 33.42 13.61
CA SER A 106 -8.36 33.29 15.04
C SER A 106 -9.66 33.99 15.50
N ARG A 107 -10.36 34.66 14.57
CA ARG A 107 -11.64 35.33 14.81
C ARG A 107 -12.74 34.71 13.93
N ALA A 108 -13.96 34.76 14.44
CA ALA A 108 -15.16 34.46 13.66
C ALA A 108 -15.28 35.40 12.45
N SER A 109 -15.92 34.95 11.37
CA SER A 109 -15.95 35.63 10.06
C SER A 109 -14.60 35.63 9.35
N SER A 110 -14.02 34.44 9.16
CA SER A 110 -12.74 34.25 8.48
C SER A 110 -12.84 33.22 7.35
N CYS A 111 -11.94 33.33 6.37
CA CYS A 111 -11.81 32.37 5.28
C CYS A 111 -10.62 31.45 5.55
N MET A 112 -10.84 30.14 5.46
CA MET A 112 -9.83 29.09 5.65
C MET A 112 -9.83 28.15 4.45
N TYR A 113 -8.64 27.70 4.05
CA TYR A 113 -8.48 26.63 3.07
C TYR A 113 -8.12 25.35 3.80
N ILE A 114 -8.98 24.34 3.73
CA ILE A 114 -8.80 23.07 4.42
C ILE A 114 -8.58 21.97 3.39
N PHE A 115 -7.39 21.36 3.38
CA PHE A 115 -7.10 20.23 2.51
C PHE A 115 -7.61 18.94 3.14
N LEU A 116 -8.30 18.11 2.35
CA LEU A 116 -8.96 16.89 2.81
C LEU A 116 -8.32 15.68 2.12
N SER A 117 -8.16 14.56 2.83
CA SER A 117 -7.77 13.29 2.18
C SER A 117 -8.90 12.74 1.33
N ASP A 118 -10.13 12.92 1.78
CA ASP A 118 -11.35 12.41 1.16
C ASP A 118 -12.59 13.10 1.75
N ILE A 119 -13.72 12.94 1.06
CA ILE A 119 -15.06 13.18 1.60
C ILE A 119 -15.93 11.96 1.29
N SER A 120 -16.76 11.55 2.24
CA SER A 120 -17.62 10.37 2.09
C SER A 120 -19.08 10.70 2.42
N SER A 121 -20.00 10.08 1.71
CA SER A 121 -21.43 10.13 1.97
C SER A 121 -21.97 8.71 2.05
N ALA A 122 -22.80 8.44 3.04
CA ALA A 122 -23.45 7.16 3.25
C ALA A 122 -24.96 7.31 3.06
N SER A 123 -25.57 6.27 2.49
CA SER A 123 -27.01 6.19 2.22
C SER A 123 -27.49 4.77 2.48
N GLU A 124 -28.71 4.62 2.97
CA GLU A 124 -29.35 3.31 3.12
C GLU A 124 -30.23 3.01 1.91
N LEU A 125 -30.14 1.79 1.39
CA LEU A 125 -30.97 1.33 0.28
C LEU A 125 -32.26 0.70 0.79
N GLU A 126 -33.40 1.20 0.31
CA GLU A 126 -34.68 0.53 0.46
C GLU A 126 -34.70 -0.78 -0.36
N ASN A 127 -35.12 -1.89 0.25
CA ASN A 127 -35.22 -3.24 -0.36
C ASN A 127 -33.87 -3.89 -0.76
N TYR A 128 -32.93 -3.99 0.18
CA TYR A 128 -31.60 -4.56 -0.07
C TYR A 128 -31.51 -6.10 -0.11
N SER A 129 -32.47 -6.83 0.48
CA SER A 129 -32.31 -8.22 0.97
C SER A 129 -31.66 -9.25 0.04
N ASP A 130 -31.63 -9.01 -1.27
CA ASP A 130 -31.23 -10.00 -2.28
C ASP A 130 -29.99 -9.58 -3.11
N LYS A 131 -29.33 -8.46 -2.82
CA LYS A 131 -28.19 -7.98 -3.64
C LYS A 131 -26.83 -8.31 -3.00
N PRO A 132 -25.89 -8.94 -3.74
CA PRO A 132 -24.54 -9.20 -3.22
C PRO A 132 -23.80 -7.89 -2.92
N ASN A 133 -22.72 -7.98 -2.13
CA ASN A 133 -21.84 -6.84 -1.90
C ASN A 133 -21.26 -6.33 -3.23
N TYR A 134 -21.02 -5.04 -3.29
CA TYR A 134 -20.55 -4.35 -4.49
C TYR A 134 -19.46 -3.36 -4.16
N LEU A 135 -18.43 -3.34 -4.97
CA LEU A 135 -17.34 -2.38 -4.91
C LEU A 135 -17.10 -1.82 -6.31
N HIS A 136 -17.04 -0.52 -6.43
CA HIS A 136 -16.65 0.18 -7.65
C HIS A 136 -15.67 1.29 -7.33
N PHE A 137 -14.66 1.45 -8.17
CA PHE A 137 -13.73 2.56 -8.05
C PHE A 137 -13.13 2.89 -9.41
N GLU A 138 -12.65 4.12 -9.55
CA GLU A 138 -12.06 4.60 -10.79
C GLU A 138 -10.70 5.24 -10.56
N PHE A 139 -9.81 5.06 -11.54
CA PHE A 139 -8.49 5.66 -11.58
C PHE A 139 -8.34 6.53 -12.82
N SER A 140 -7.65 7.65 -12.69
CA SER A 140 -7.24 8.47 -13.83
C SER A 140 -6.03 7.91 -14.59
N GLU A 141 -5.48 6.80 -14.13
CA GLU A 141 -4.25 6.17 -14.65
C GLU A 141 -4.57 4.84 -15.32
N TYR A 142 -3.76 4.48 -16.32
CA TYR A 142 -3.77 3.14 -16.89
C TYR A 142 -2.73 2.27 -16.21
N PHE A 143 -3.11 1.01 -16.00
CA PHE A 143 -2.27 0.01 -15.38
C PHE A 143 -1.92 -1.09 -16.36
N ASP A 144 -0.81 -1.74 -16.04
CA ASP A 144 -0.24 -2.78 -16.87
C ASP A 144 -0.72 -4.16 -16.42
N ILE A 145 -2.03 -4.38 -16.54
CA ILE A 145 -2.70 -5.62 -16.14
C ILE A 145 -3.20 -6.33 -17.40
N PRO A 146 -2.86 -7.62 -17.61
CA PRO A 146 -3.26 -8.33 -18.82
C PRO A 146 -4.78 -8.41 -18.99
N THR A 147 -5.27 -8.08 -20.20
CA THR A 147 -6.68 -8.19 -20.56
C THR A 147 -7.02 -9.60 -21.08
N ASN A 148 -8.24 -10.04 -20.78
CA ASN A 148 -8.76 -11.37 -21.15
C ASN A 148 -10.23 -11.33 -21.63
N LYS A 149 -10.81 -10.15 -21.82
CA LYS A 149 -12.11 -9.96 -22.47
C LYS A 149 -12.06 -8.83 -23.49
N MET A 150 -12.65 -9.10 -24.66
CA MET A 150 -12.84 -8.12 -25.72
C MET A 150 -14.22 -7.51 -25.58
N ASN A 151 -14.30 -6.18 -25.66
CA ASN A 151 -15.57 -5.47 -25.72
C ASN A 151 -15.73 -4.81 -27.09
N SER A 152 -17.00 -4.67 -27.50
CA SER A 152 -17.38 -3.99 -28.73
C SER A 152 -18.23 -2.77 -28.39
N GLU A 153 -17.86 -1.62 -28.94
CA GLU A 153 -18.65 -0.39 -28.83
C GLU A 153 -19.26 -0.08 -30.19
N SER A 154 -20.54 0.29 -30.20
CA SER A 154 -21.24 0.75 -31.39
C SER A 154 -21.62 2.21 -31.21
N SER A 155 -21.15 3.05 -32.13
CA SER A 155 -21.53 4.45 -32.21
C SER A 155 -22.93 4.57 -32.78
N THR A 156 -23.68 5.56 -32.31
CA THR A 156 -24.96 5.97 -32.90
C THR A 156 -24.81 6.45 -34.34
N LEU A 157 -23.59 6.75 -34.79
CA LEU A 157 -23.23 7.10 -36.17
C LEU A 157 -22.85 5.87 -37.03
N GLY A 158 -23.00 4.65 -36.52
CA GLY A 158 -22.85 3.40 -37.28
C GLY A 158 -21.44 2.81 -37.33
N SER A 159 -20.44 3.40 -36.66
CA SER A 159 -19.12 2.79 -36.51
C SER A 159 -19.11 1.79 -35.34
N SER A 160 -18.45 0.65 -35.53
CA SER A 160 -18.18 -0.31 -34.46
C SER A 160 -16.68 -0.45 -34.22
N SER A 161 -16.25 -0.39 -32.97
CA SER A 161 -14.88 -0.71 -32.58
C SER A 161 -14.90 -1.95 -31.67
N SER A 162 -13.80 -2.70 -31.64
CA SER A 162 -13.62 -3.79 -30.69
C SER A 162 -12.20 -3.76 -30.14
N SER A 163 -12.06 -3.89 -28.83
CA SER A 163 -10.75 -3.82 -28.18
C SER A 163 -10.67 -4.77 -26.99
N TRP A 164 -9.48 -5.35 -26.76
CA TRP A 164 -9.16 -6.09 -25.55
C TRP A 164 -8.86 -5.11 -24.42
N ASN A 165 -9.91 -4.56 -23.83
CA ASN A 165 -9.81 -3.51 -22.81
C ASN A 165 -10.34 -3.94 -21.43
N GLU A 166 -10.75 -5.20 -21.25
CA GLU A 166 -11.27 -5.68 -19.98
C GLU A 166 -10.47 -6.88 -19.45
N THR A 167 -10.22 -6.83 -18.15
CA THR A 167 -9.69 -7.94 -17.36
C THR A 167 -10.77 -8.41 -16.40
N VAL A 168 -11.15 -9.68 -16.54
CA VAL A 168 -12.10 -10.37 -15.67
C VAL A 168 -11.36 -11.37 -14.81
N ILE A 169 -11.48 -11.26 -13.49
CA ILE A 169 -10.92 -12.22 -12.54
C ILE A 169 -12.07 -12.79 -11.72
N LYS A 170 -12.19 -14.13 -11.69
CA LYS A 170 -13.19 -14.83 -10.88
C LYS A 170 -12.48 -15.63 -9.80
N SER A 171 -12.94 -15.43 -8.56
CA SER A 171 -12.69 -16.31 -7.41
C SER A 171 -14.04 -16.82 -6.88
N ASP A 172 -14.02 -17.69 -5.89
CA ASP A 172 -15.24 -18.31 -5.35
C ASP A 172 -16.23 -17.26 -4.81
N ASP A 173 -15.72 -16.28 -4.07
CA ASP A 173 -16.57 -15.27 -3.39
C ASP A 173 -16.68 -13.94 -4.14
N VAL A 174 -15.88 -13.72 -5.19
CA VAL A 174 -15.77 -12.41 -5.85
C VAL A 174 -15.53 -12.52 -7.35
N SER A 175 -16.31 -11.77 -8.11
CA SER A 175 -16.11 -11.54 -9.55
C SER A 175 -15.70 -10.10 -9.78
N ILE A 176 -14.58 -9.90 -10.47
CA ILE A 176 -13.94 -8.59 -10.68
C ILE A 176 -13.87 -8.31 -12.17
N SER A 177 -14.15 -7.07 -12.54
CA SER A 177 -14.03 -6.54 -13.90
C SER A 177 -13.28 -5.22 -13.85
N MET A 178 -12.11 -5.16 -14.48
CA MET A 178 -11.33 -3.94 -14.69
C MET A 178 -11.42 -3.55 -16.16
N VAL A 179 -12.02 -2.40 -16.46
CA VAL A 179 -12.25 -1.93 -17.84
C VAL A 179 -11.43 -0.68 -18.08
N LYS A 180 -10.52 -0.73 -19.05
CA LYS A 180 -9.83 0.43 -19.59
C LYS A 180 -10.79 1.18 -20.53
N LYS A 181 -11.14 2.40 -20.13
CA LYS A 181 -11.99 3.33 -20.88
C LYS A 181 -11.15 4.51 -21.35
N ASP A 182 -11.74 5.39 -22.15
CA ASP A 182 -11.06 6.61 -22.57
C ASP A 182 -10.86 7.57 -21.39
N GLY A 183 -9.60 7.77 -21.01
CA GLY A 183 -9.15 8.66 -19.94
C GLY A 183 -9.16 8.07 -18.51
N TYR A 184 -9.64 6.84 -18.31
CA TYR A 184 -9.71 6.23 -16.96
C TYR A 184 -9.83 4.71 -16.98
N VAL A 185 -9.57 4.08 -15.83
CA VAL A 185 -9.88 2.66 -15.58
C VAL A 185 -11.02 2.59 -14.58
N SER A 186 -12.02 1.78 -14.88
CA SER A 186 -13.11 1.45 -13.93
C SER A 186 -12.93 0.02 -13.43
N VAL A 187 -12.99 -0.16 -12.12
CA VAL A 187 -12.97 -1.46 -11.46
C VAL A 187 -14.32 -1.70 -10.81
N ASN A 188 -14.88 -2.89 -11.03
CA ASN A 188 -16.13 -3.34 -10.43
C ASN A 188 -15.90 -4.72 -9.80
N ALA A 189 -16.41 -4.95 -8.60
CA ALA A 189 -16.42 -6.25 -7.95
C ALA A 189 -17.82 -6.54 -7.37
N THR A 190 -18.28 -7.78 -7.53
CA THR A 190 -19.58 -8.28 -7.04
C THR A 190 -19.44 -9.68 -6.46
N GLY A 191 -20.11 -9.95 -5.33
CA GLY A 191 -20.05 -11.24 -4.65
C GLY A 191 -20.28 -11.13 -3.13
N GLU A 192 -19.88 -12.16 -2.40
CA GLU A 192 -20.02 -12.27 -0.95
C GLU A 192 -18.67 -11.99 -0.28
N PHE A 193 -18.29 -10.72 -0.19
CA PHE A 193 -16.97 -10.32 0.30
C PHE A 193 -17.01 -9.04 1.15
N ASP A 194 -15.99 -8.86 1.99
CA ASP A 194 -15.73 -7.58 2.65
C ASP A 194 -15.13 -6.56 1.65
N THR A 195 -15.81 -5.42 1.44
CA THR A 195 -15.40 -4.44 0.42
C THR A 195 -14.05 -3.79 0.72
N ASN A 196 -13.68 -3.62 1.99
CA ASN A 196 -12.42 -2.99 2.37
C ASN A 196 -11.27 -3.94 2.06
N ARG A 197 -11.42 -5.21 2.44
CA ARG A 197 -10.46 -6.28 2.14
C ARG A 197 -10.19 -6.39 0.64
N VAL A 198 -11.24 -6.45 -0.17
CA VAL A 198 -11.09 -6.58 -1.64
C VAL A 198 -10.47 -5.32 -2.24
N LEU A 199 -10.85 -4.12 -1.78
CA LEU A 199 -10.25 -2.87 -2.22
C LEU A 199 -8.75 -2.84 -1.91
N GLU A 200 -8.35 -3.10 -0.66
CA GLU A 200 -6.94 -3.15 -0.24
C GLU A 200 -6.14 -4.13 -1.08
N CYS A 201 -6.65 -5.36 -1.26
CA CYS A 201 -5.99 -6.39 -2.05
C CYS A 201 -5.86 -6.00 -3.53
N LEU A 202 -6.88 -5.35 -4.11
CA LEU A 202 -6.84 -4.87 -5.49
C LEU A 202 -5.84 -3.72 -5.67
N LEU A 203 -5.79 -2.77 -4.72
CA LEU A 203 -4.80 -1.71 -4.74
C LEU A 203 -3.38 -2.29 -4.62
N PHE A 204 -3.15 -3.24 -3.71
CA PHE A 204 -1.85 -3.89 -3.61
C PHE A 204 -1.50 -4.67 -4.88
N TYR A 205 -2.43 -5.45 -5.42
CA TYR A 205 -2.22 -6.20 -6.66
C TYR A 205 -1.90 -5.29 -7.85
N ILE A 206 -2.71 -4.24 -8.09
CA ILE A 206 -2.47 -3.29 -9.18
C ILE A 206 -1.13 -2.57 -8.98
N GLY A 207 -0.85 -2.15 -7.75
CA GLY A 207 0.36 -1.41 -7.40
C GLY A 207 1.63 -2.25 -7.54
N PHE A 208 1.62 -3.44 -6.93
CA PHE A 208 2.72 -4.39 -6.99
C PHE A 208 2.95 -4.86 -8.42
N SER A 209 1.93 -5.36 -9.11
CA SER A 209 2.03 -5.86 -10.50
C SER A 209 2.27 -4.78 -11.54
N GLY A 210 2.03 -3.50 -11.26
CA GLY A 210 2.27 -2.40 -12.19
C GLY A 210 3.51 -1.56 -11.86
N GLY A 211 4.10 -1.75 -10.68
CA GLY A 211 5.10 -0.83 -10.11
C GLY A 211 4.55 0.59 -9.88
N VAL A 212 3.25 0.73 -9.63
CA VAL A 212 2.54 2.03 -9.47
C VAL A 212 2.05 2.22 -8.04
N MET A 213 1.70 3.45 -7.68
CA MET A 213 0.89 3.72 -6.50
C MET A 213 -0.55 3.99 -6.95
N PRO A 214 -1.47 3.03 -6.86
CA PRO A 214 -2.82 3.19 -7.37
C PRO A 214 -3.62 4.13 -6.46
N GLN A 215 -4.17 5.20 -7.04
CA GLN A 215 -4.91 6.25 -6.33
C GLN A 215 -6.33 6.36 -6.90
N PRO A 216 -7.32 5.63 -6.35
CA PRO A 216 -8.69 5.76 -6.82
C PRO A 216 -9.22 7.14 -6.43
N TYR A 217 -9.73 7.92 -7.38
CA TYR A 217 -10.31 9.25 -7.07
C TYR A 217 -11.75 9.15 -6.57
N ILE A 218 -12.41 8.01 -6.82
CA ILE A 218 -13.75 7.71 -6.31
C ILE A 218 -13.84 6.23 -5.95
N THR A 219 -14.52 5.95 -4.85
CA THR A 219 -14.90 4.59 -4.44
C THR A 219 -16.39 4.57 -4.06
N ILE A 220 -17.11 3.54 -4.50
CA ILE A 220 -18.50 3.25 -4.14
C ILE A 220 -18.53 1.84 -3.56
N ARG A 221 -19.04 1.70 -2.35
CA ARG A 221 -19.11 0.43 -1.61
C ARG A 221 -20.54 0.18 -1.19
N ARG A 222 -21.01 -1.03 -1.39
CA ARG A 222 -22.27 -1.52 -0.83
C ARG A 222 -21.98 -2.73 0.05
N ASN A 223 -22.25 -2.59 1.34
CA ASN A 223 -22.18 -3.63 2.34
C ASN A 223 -23.54 -3.74 2.99
N GLY A 224 -24.30 -4.78 2.71
CA GLY A 224 -25.66 -4.78 3.23
C GLY A 224 -26.48 -3.64 2.61
N ALA A 225 -27.42 -3.13 3.40
CA ALA A 225 -28.23 -1.96 3.04
C ALA A 225 -27.41 -0.65 2.94
N GLU A 226 -26.19 -0.62 3.49
CA GLU A 226 -25.35 0.57 3.49
C GLU A 226 -24.65 0.74 2.13
N ASN A 227 -24.80 1.92 1.54
CA ASN A 227 -24.11 2.34 0.34
C ASN A 227 -23.31 3.62 0.62
N THR A 228 -21.99 3.51 0.53
CA THR A 228 -21.04 4.56 0.85
C THR A 228 -20.28 4.96 -0.40
N THR A 229 -20.26 6.26 -0.69
CA THR A 229 -19.47 6.84 -1.78
C THR A 229 -18.43 7.78 -1.20
N THR A 230 -17.18 7.58 -1.59
CA THR A 230 -16.03 8.38 -1.16
C THR A 230 -15.35 8.99 -2.37
N ILE A 231 -15.12 10.30 -2.32
CA ILE A 231 -14.27 11.03 -3.28
C ILE A 231 -12.93 11.24 -2.57
N HIS A 232 -11.83 10.89 -3.23
CA HIS A 232 -10.50 10.93 -2.65
C HIS A 232 -9.65 12.02 -3.30
N SER A 233 -8.78 12.64 -2.51
CA SER A 233 -7.62 13.35 -3.01
C SER A 233 -6.66 12.37 -3.67
N ILE A 234 -6.08 12.79 -4.78
CA ILE A 234 -4.99 12.08 -5.46
C ILE A 234 -3.78 13.02 -5.56
N ASP A 235 -2.60 12.43 -5.71
CA ASP A 235 -1.39 13.16 -6.10
C ASP A 235 -1.14 12.95 -7.59
N ASN A 236 -1.46 13.96 -8.41
CA ASN A 236 -1.23 13.91 -9.85
C ASN A 236 0.26 13.73 -10.22
N SER A 237 1.20 14.05 -9.32
CA SER A 237 2.62 13.82 -9.55
C SER A 237 2.99 12.34 -9.58
N TYR A 238 2.12 11.45 -9.06
CA TYR A 238 2.37 10.01 -9.03
C TYR A 238 1.95 9.30 -10.33
N LYS A 239 1.13 9.92 -11.17
CA LYS A 239 0.59 9.33 -12.43
C LYS A 239 1.64 8.70 -13.33
N HIS A 240 2.78 9.37 -13.45
CA HIS A 240 3.88 8.97 -14.32
C HIS A 240 5.05 8.35 -13.55
N LYS A 241 4.95 8.26 -12.22
CA LYS A 241 5.97 7.64 -11.38
C LYS A 241 5.79 6.14 -11.36
N ARG A 242 6.90 5.43 -11.37
CA ARG A 242 6.99 3.99 -11.28
C ARG A 242 8.13 3.64 -10.32
N SER A 243 7.98 2.58 -9.54
CA SER A 243 9.11 1.96 -8.86
C SER A 243 9.70 0.89 -9.79
N SER A 244 9.39 -0.37 -9.52
CA SER A 244 9.74 -1.53 -10.33
C SER A 244 8.52 -2.42 -10.45
N ASN A 245 8.18 -2.78 -11.69
CA ASN A 245 7.15 -3.76 -11.95
C ASN A 245 7.79 -5.17 -11.93
N PRO A 246 7.45 -6.05 -10.98
CA PRO A 246 7.95 -7.41 -10.93
C PRO A 246 7.25 -8.37 -11.92
N MET A 247 6.10 -7.98 -12.48
CA MET A 247 5.26 -8.81 -13.35
C MET A 247 5.37 -8.41 -14.82
N VAL A 248 5.31 -9.40 -15.71
CA VAL A 248 5.36 -9.15 -17.16
C VAL A 248 3.99 -8.69 -17.66
N SER A 249 4.00 -7.58 -18.37
CA SER A 249 2.86 -6.81 -18.84
C SER A 249 2.09 -7.39 -20.03
N SER A 250 2.81 -8.06 -20.92
CA SER A 250 2.25 -8.62 -22.15
C SER A 250 2.80 -10.01 -22.39
N VAL A 251 2.12 -11.02 -21.86
CA VAL A 251 2.43 -12.39 -22.23
C VAL A 251 1.31 -12.92 -23.11
N ALA A 252 1.67 -13.19 -24.38
CA ALA A 252 0.74 -13.61 -25.41
C ALA A 252 0.11 -14.97 -25.09
N GLU A 253 0.80 -15.78 -24.29
CA GLU A 253 0.34 -17.11 -23.92
C GLU A 253 -0.67 -17.03 -22.77
N LYS A 254 -1.76 -17.79 -22.93
CA LYS A 254 -2.89 -17.82 -22.00
C LYS A 254 -2.48 -18.24 -20.59
N GLU A 255 -1.54 -19.17 -20.47
CA GLU A 255 -1.06 -19.73 -19.20
C GLU A 255 -0.42 -18.66 -18.31
N TYR A 256 0.34 -17.76 -18.91
CA TYR A 256 1.01 -16.68 -18.19
C TYR A 256 0.05 -15.58 -17.71
N LYS A 257 -1.05 -15.33 -18.43
CA LYS A 257 -2.11 -14.44 -17.94
C LYS A 257 -2.79 -15.02 -16.72
N GLU A 258 -3.00 -16.34 -16.70
CA GLU A 258 -3.59 -17.00 -15.54
C GLU A 258 -2.69 -16.86 -14.31
N SER A 259 -1.37 -17.03 -14.42
CA SER A 259 -0.44 -16.74 -13.32
C SER A 259 -0.63 -15.34 -12.74
N HIS A 260 -0.86 -14.32 -13.58
CA HIS A 260 -1.12 -12.96 -13.14
C HIS A 260 -2.40 -12.85 -12.31
N TYR A 261 -3.46 -13.56 -12.68
CA TYR A 261 -4.72 -13.57 -11.93
C TYR A 261 -4.64 -14.44 -10.67
N GLN A 262 -3.83 -15.50 -10.69
CA GLN A 262 -3.54 -16.31 -9.51
C GLN A 262 -2.80 -15.51 -8.44
N LEU A 263 -1.93 -14.57 -8.82
CA LEU A 263 -1.31 -13.66 -7.85
C LEU A 263 -2.36 -12.90 -7.03
N PHE A 264 -3.38 -12.35 -7.69
CA PHE A 264 -4.46 -11.65 -6.99
C PHE A 264 -5.23 -12.58 -6.03
N LYS A 265 -5.52 -13.82 -6.46
CA LYS A 265 -6.17 -14.82 -5.60
C LYS A 265 -5.31 -15.15 -4.38
N SER A 266 -4.00 -15.35 -4.56
CA SER A 266 -3.07 -15.54 -3.45
C SER A 266 -3.02 -14.36 -2.48
N ILE A 267 -3.13 -13.12 -2.99
CA ILE A 267 -3.19 -11.91 -2.14
C ILE A 267 -4.47 -11.92 -1.30
N LEU A 268 -5.63 -12.21 -1.92
CA LEU A 268 -6.91 -12.33 -1.20
C LEU A 268 -6.85 -13.41 -0.11
N ASP A 269 -6.33 -14.59 -0.46
CA ASP A 269 -6.21 -15.71 0.46
C ASP A 269 -5.28 -15.35 1.61
N LEU A 270 -4.10 -14.78 1.33
CA LEU A 270 -3.16 -14.36 2.36
C LEU A 270 -3.77 -13.33 3.32
N ARG A 271 -4.52 -12.36 2.80
CA ARG A 271 -5.22 -11.37 3.62
C ARG A 271 -6.29 -12.01 4.49
N ALA A 272 -6.97 -13.04 4.00
CA ALA A 272 -8.00 -13.76 4.75
C ALA A 272 -7.41 -14.69 5.82
N THR A 273 -6.35 -15.44 5.51
CA THR A 273 -5.80 -16.47 6.40
C THR A 273 -4.74 -15.94 7.36
N THR A 274 -3.94 -14.97 6.91
CA THR A 274 -2.78 -14.49 7.67
C THR A 274 -2.59 -12.97 7.55
N PRO A 275 -3.52 -12.16 8.11
CA PRO A 275 -3.54 -10.70 7.92
C PRO A 275 -2.23 -10.01 8.28
N LYS A 276 -1.52 -10.46 9.32
CA LYS A 276 -0.23 -9.85 9.74
C LYS A 276 0.86 -9.99 8.69
N VAL A 277 0.90 -11.12 7.98
CA VAL A 277 1.87 -11.36 6.90
C VAL A 277 1.54 -10.48 5.71
N TYR A 278 0.24 -10.36 5.37
CA TYR A 278 -0.22 -9.40 4.38
C TYR A 278 0.21 -7.95 4.72
N GLU A 279 -0.02 -7.50 5.96
CA GLU A 279 0.35 -6.14 6.36
C GLU A 279 1.86 -5.90 6.30
N SER A 280 2.66 -6.91 6.64
CA SER A 280 4.12 -6.84 6.51
C SER A 280 4.52 -6.66 5.04
N ILE A 281 4.06 -7.52 4.12
CA ILE A 281 4.41 -7.39 2.69
C ILE A 281 3.94 -6.07 2.10
N TYR A 282 2.72 -5.63 2.43
CA TYR A 282 2.13 -4.40 1.93
C TYR A 282 2.90 -3.18 2.42
N SER A 283 3.20 -3.11 3.72
CA SER A 283 3.96 -2.01 4.31
C SER A 283 5.37 -1.90 3.74
N GLN A 284 6.07 -3.03 3.58
CA GLN A 284 7.41 -3.03 2.99
C GLN A 284 7.38 -2.61 1.51
N TRP A 285 6.42 -3.12 0.73
CA TRP A 285 6.24 -2.69 -0.66
C TRP A 285 5.94 -1.19 -0.78
N ASN A 286 5.02 -0.67 0.04
CA ASN A 286 4.65 0.74 0.04
C ASN A 286 5.87 1.64 0.34
N GLN A 287 6.66 1.30 1.34
CA GLN A 287 7.89 2.02 1.69
C GLN A 287 8.92 1.99 0.55
N VAL A 288 9.13 0.82 -0.06
CA VAL A 288 10.03 0.68 -1.21
C VAL A 288 9.53 1.54 -2.37
N TRP A 289 8.24 1.53 -2.68
CA TRP A 289 7.69 2.35 -3.76
C TRP A 289 7.99 3.84 -3.58
N HIS A 290 7.77 4.38 -2.37
CA HIS A 290 8.09 5.78 -2.04
C HIS A 290 9.58 6.08 -2.09
N ALA A 291 10.42 5.16 -1.61
CA ALA A 291 11.88 5.34 -1.63
C ALA A 291 12.42 5.43 -3.07
N PHE A 292 11.86 4.69 -4.02
CA PHE A 292 12.20 4.81 -5.44
C PHE A 292 11.83 6.16 -6.07
N GLN A 293 11.05 7.00 -5.38
CA GLN A 293 10.77 8.39 -5.79
C GLN A 293 11.76 9.40 -5.18
N SER A 294 12.77 8.93 -4.44
CA SER A 294 13.74 9.72 -3.68
C SER A 294 15.17 9.50 -4.20
N GLU A 295 16.18 10.03 -3.49
CA GLU A 295 17.60 9.84 -3.84
C GLU A 295 18.05 8.39 -3.66
N ASN A 296 19.01 7.94 -4.49
CA ASN A 296 19.54 6.57 -4.48
C ASN A 296 20.02 6.08 -3.10
N ALA A 297 20.58 6.96 -2.26
CA ALA A 297 21.01 6.59 -0.93
C ALA A 297 19.84 6.17 -0.02
N ILE A 298 18.72 6.89 -0.12
CA ILE A 298 17.47 6.58 0.58
C ILE A 298 16.91 5.27 0.04
N THR A 299 16.87 5.11 -1.29
CA THR A 299 16.41 3.87 -1.93
C THR A 299 17.17 2.63 -1.45
N SER A 300 18.50 2.66 -1.44
CA SER A 300 19.32 1.53 -1.00
C SER A 300 19.09 1.18 0.47
N LEU A 301 18.98 2.20 1.34
CA LEU A 301 18.72 1.98 2.77
C LEU A 301 17.32 1.37 2.99
N THR A 302 16.28 1.99 2.43
CA THR A 302 14.91 1.52 2.57
C THR A 302 14.75 0.11 2.00
N LEU A 303 15.33 -0.19 0.83
CA LEU A 303 15.29 -1.53 0.24
C LEU A 303 16.02 -2.57 1.12
N SER A 304 17.18 -2.21 1.69
CA SER A 304 17.91 -3.09 2.60
C SER A 304 17.08 -3.44 3.84
N VAL A 305 16.46 -2.43 4.44
CA VAL A 305 15.62 -2.57 5.65
C VAL A 305 14.33 -3.33 5.33
N ALA A 306 13.74 -3.10 4.16
CA ALA A 306 12.53 -3.78 3.73
C ALA A 306 12.73 -5.29 3.57
N ILE A 307 13.85 -5.70 2.96
CA ILE A 307 14.26 -7.11 2.87
C ILE A 307 14.45 -7.69 4.27
N GLU A 308 15.12 -6.96 5.17
CA GLU A 308 15.30 -7.40 6.56
C GLU A 308 13.97 -7.52 7.32
N GLY A 309 13.02 -6.62 7.08
CA GLY A 309 11.65 -6.67 7.61
C GLY A 309 10.92 -7.94 7.17
N LEU A 310 10.91 -8.25 5.87
CA LEU A 310 10.31 -9.49 5.36
C LEU A 310 10.95 -10.74 5.96
N LEU A 311 12.28 -10.76 6.11
CA LEU A 311 12.97 -11.88 6.74
C LEU A 311 12.57 -12.04 8.21
N ASN A 312 12.52 -10.96 8.98
CA ASN A 312 12.21 -10.99 10.40
C ASN A 312 10.74 -11.33 10.68
N ASP A 313 9.83 -10.78 9.89
CA ASP A 313 8.39 -10.91 10.14
C ASP A 313 7.83 -12.25 9.64
N ILE A 314 8.44 -12.83 8.58
CA ILE A 314 7.85 -13.96 7.85
C ILE A 314 8.79 -15.17 7.84
N PHE A 315 9.98 -15.04 7.27
CA PHE A 315 10.83 -16.20 6.98
C PHE A 315 11.54 -16.74 8.21
N ILE A 316 12.13 -15.90 9.06
CA ILE A 316 12.82 -16.33 10.29
C ILE A 316 11.86 -17.08 11.23
N PRO A 317 10.63 -16.59 11.50
CA PRO A 317 9.64 -17.35 12.25
C PRO A 317 9.31 -18.70 11.62
N ALA A 318 9.11 -18.76 10.30
CA ALA A 318 8.82 -20.00 9.57
C ALA A 318 9.98 -21.01 9.68
N ILE A 319 11.21 -20.56 9.41
CA ILE A 319 12.42 -21.41 9.46
C ILE A 319 12.62 -21.94 10.88
N LYS A 320 12.46 -21.12 11.92
CA LYS A 320 12.57 -21.58 13.33
C LYS A 320 11.56 -22.68 13.68
N LYS A 321 10.38 -22.67 13.05
CA LYS A 321 9.35 -23.69 13.28
C LYS A 321 9.67 -24.99 12.54
N ASN A 322 10.21 -24.89 11.33
CA ASN A 322 10.49 -26.02 10.46
C ASN A 322 11.85 -26.70 10.72
N VAL A 323 12.84 -25.93 11.17
CA VAL A 323 14.20 -26.38 11.51
C VAL A 323 14.35 -26.38 13.02
N LYS A 324 13.62 -27.26 13.71
CA LYS A 324 13.90 -27.56 15.12
C LYS A 324 15.15 -28.43 15.18
N ASP A 325 16.26 -27.82 15.56
CA ASP A 325 17.49 -28.53 15.87
C ASP A 325 17.42 -29.02 17.32
N GLU A 326 16.84 -30.21 17.52
CA GLU A 326 16.66 -30.81 18.85
C GLU A 326 18.00 -31.07 19.56
N GLU A 327 19.07 -31.31 18.80
CA GLU A 327 20.42 -31.50 19.32
C GLU A 327 20.99 -30.18 19.85
N LEU A 328 20.90 -29.10 19.07
CA LEU A 328 21.30 -27.76 19.52
C LEU A 328 20.49 -27.29 20.75
N GLU A 329 19.20 -27.61 20.81
CA GLU A 329 18.35 -27.31 21.95
C GLU A 329 18.81 -28.01 23.24
N GLU A 330 19.19 -29.29 23.14
CA GLU A 330 19.71 -30.05 24.26
C GLU A 330 21.14 -29.60 24.66
N ASP A 331 22.00 -29.31 23.69
CA ASP A 331 23.33 -28.74 23.93
C ASP A 331 23.25 -27.41 24.68
N ILE A 332 22.34 -26.52 24.26
CA ILE A 332 22.12 -25.24 24.94
C ILE A 332 21.69 -25.47 26.39
N LYS A 333 20.84 -26.46 26.65
CA LYS A 333 20.39 -26.80 28.01
C LYS A 333 21.54 -27.33 28.86
N GLN A 334 22.36 -28.23 28.32
CA GLN A 334 23.54 -28.78 29.00
C GLN A 334 24.57 -27.69 29.30
N ILE A 335 24.91 -26.85 28.32
CA ILE A 335 25.88 -25.77 28.49
C ILE A 335 25.38 -24.74 29.51
N LYS A 336 24.08 -24.41 29.50
CA LYS A 336 23.51 -23.52 30.52
C LYS A 336 23.65 -24.09 31.93
N ALA A 337 23.40 -25.40 32.11
CA ALA A 337 23.59 -26.05 33.40
C ALA A 337 25.07 -25.96 33.85
N LEU A 338 26.01 -26.28 32.95
CA LEU A 338 27.44 -26.18 33.24
C LEU A 338 27.87 -24.75 33.61
N VAL A 339 27.41 -23.74 32.88
CA VAL A 339 27.73 -22.32 33.15
C VAL A 339 27.14 -21.84 34.48
N SER A 340 25.94 -22.31 34.84
CA SER A 340 25.32 -22.01 36.13
C SER A 340 26.15 -22.54 37.31
N ASP A 341 26.79 -23.70 37.15
CA ASP A 341 27.58 -24.36 38.19
C ASP A 341 29.02 -23.83 38.33
N LEU A 342 29.51 -23.04 37.36
CA LEU A 342 30.86 -22.44 37.43
C LEU A 342 31.03 -21.51 38.63
N ASP A 343 32.18 -21.53 39.31
CA ASP A 343 32.47 -20.55 40.38
C ASP A 343 33.10 -19.27 39.81
N ILE A 344 32.27 -18.44 39.16
CA ILE A 344 32.67 -17.15 38.57
C ILE A 344 31.68 -16.05 38.95
N SER A 345 32.06 -14.79 38.73
CA SER A 345 31.22 -13.66 39.09
C SER A 345 29.84 -13.70 38.39
N PRO A 346 28.76 -13.27 39.07
CA PRO A 346 27.41 -13.31 38.50
C PRO A 346 27.30 -12.58 37.16
N LYS A 347 27.96 -11.42 37.02
CA LYS A 347 27.99 -10.64 35.78
C LYS A 347 28.60 -11.41 34.60
N HIS A 348 29.60 -12.26 34.85
CA HIS A 348 30.20 -13.09 33.80
C HIS A 348 29.31 -14.31 33.49
N LYS A 349 28.66 -14.92 34.49
CA LYS A 349 27.63 -15.95 34.25
C LYS A 349 26.51 -15.43 33.38
N ASP A 350 25.93 -14.28 33.71
CA ASP A 350 24.82 -13.68 32.95
C ASP A 350 25.21 -13.43 31.50
N ARG A 351 26.44 -12.94 31.26
CA ARG A 351 26.95 -12.72 29.91
C ARG A 351 27.11 -14.02 29.12
N LEU A 352 27.61 -15.09 29.75
CA LEU A 352 27.75 -16.41 29.13
C LEU A 352 26.39 -17.05 28.84
N LEU A 353 25.48 -17.06 29.82
CA LEU A 353 24.11 -17.56 29.66
C LEU A 353 23.36 -16.79 28.59
N GLY A 354 23.54 -15.48 28.52
CA GLY A 354 23.04 -14.63 27.45
C GLY A 354 23.57 -15.11 26.09
N SER A 355 24.89 -15.22 25.94
CA SER A 355 25.56 -15.66 24.69
C SER A 355 25.05 -17.02 24.20
N VAL A 356 24.93 -18.01 25.10
CA VAL A 356 24.43 -19.36 24.76
C VAL A 356 22.95 -19.30 24.37
N SER A 357 22.15 -18.44 25.00
CA SER A 357 20.75 -18.23 24.61
C SER A 357 20.61 -17.66 23.19
N TYR A 358 21.57 -16.86 22.75
CA TYR A 358 21.58 -16.30 21.38
C TYR A 358 21.81 -17.35 20.29
N TRP A 359 22.28 -18.56 20.60
CA TRP A 359 22.58 -19.58 19.59
C TRP A 359 21.32 -20.05 18.84
N LYS A 360 20.14 -19.95 19.46
CA LYS A 360 18.83 -20.22 18.84
C LYS A 360 18.39 -19.16 17.84
N ASN A 361 19.04 -17.99 17.83
CA ASN A 361 18.65 -16.91 16.96
C ASN A 361 19.14 -17.13 15.53
N ILE A 362 18.19 -17.36 14.63
CA ILE A 362 18.42 -17.28 13.19
C ILE A 362 18.59 -15.81 12.83
N SER A 363 19.77 -15.45 12.35
CA SER A 363 20.05 -14.12 11.81
C SER A 363 19.54 -14.01 10.36
N ALA A 364 19.34 -12.79 9.87
CA ALA A 364 18.98 -12.54 8.47
C ALA A 364 19.96 -13.22 7.47
N ALA A 365 21.26 -13.24 7.78
CA ALA A 365 22.26 -13.92 6.93
C ALA A 365 22.09 -15.45 6.91
N LYS A 366 21.72 -16.07 8.04
CA LYS A 366 21.39 -17.51 8.11
C LYS A 366 20.07 -17.80 7.40
N ALA A 367 19.07 -16.94 7.55
CA ALA A 367 17.80 -17.06 6.83
C ALA A 367 18.02 -17.00 5.31
N LEU A 368 18.83 -16.06 4.81
CA LEU A 368 19.17 -16.02 3.38
C LEU A 368 19.98 -17.23 2.92
N GLU A 369 20.85 -17.81 3.76
CA GLU A 369 21.51 -19.08 3.42
C GLU A 369 20.51 -20.22 3.26
N PHE A 370 19.52 -20.30 4.17
CA PHE A 370 18.45 -21.29 4.06
C PHE A 370 17.66 -21.10 2.76
N LEU A 371 17.23 -19.87 2.45
CA LEU A 371 16.47 -19.58 1.23
C LEU A 371 17.27 -19.82 -0.06
N LEU A 372 18.60 -19.64 -0.01
CA LEU A 372 19.50 -19.98 -1.10
C LEU A 372 19.54 -21.51 -1.32
N ASN A 373 19.65 -22.29 -0.26
CA ASN A 373 19.66 -23.75 -0.34
C ASN A 373 18.33 -24.32 -0.85
N GLU A 374 17.22 -23.68 -0.53
CA GLU A 374 15.88 -24.00 -1.05
C GLU A 374 15.65 -23.48 -2.48
N GLY A 375 16.61 -22.76 -3.07
CA GLY A 375 16.53 -22.25 -4.44
C GLY A 375 15.54 -21.10 -4.66
N ILE A 376 15.12 -20.40 -3.61
CA ILE A 376 14.23 -19.23 -3.71
C ILE A 376 15.00 -17.99 -4.20
N ILE A 377 16.28 -17.91 -3.83
CA ILE A 377 17.16 -16.78 -4.15
C ILE A 377 18.47 -17.29 -4.75
N THR A 378 19.24 -16.37 -5.35
CA THR A 378 20.55 -16.65 -5.92
C THR A 378 21.70 -16.26 -4.99
N ILE A 379 22.88 -16.82 -5.25
CA ILE A 379 24.12 -16.48 -4.53
C ILE A 379 24.43 -14.98 -4.67
N ASP A 380 24.22 -14.42 -5.86
CA ASP A 380 24.49 -13.01 -6.16
C ASP A 380 23.54 -12.07 -5.40
N GLU A 381 22.24 -12.41 -5.33
CA GLU A 381 21.25 -11.68 -4.55
C GLU A 381 21.65 -11.61 -3.06
N LYS A 382 22.02 -12.74 -2.45
CA LYS A 382 22.49 -12.79 -1.05
C LYS A 382 23.75 -11.94 -0.85
N LYS A 383 24.74 -12.10 -1.73
CA LYS A 383 26.04 -11.41 -1.63
C LYS A 383 25.88 -9.89 -1.76
N LEU A 384 25.10 -9.44 -2.73
CA LEU A 384 24.89 -8.01 -3.00
C LEU A 384 24.05 -7.33 -1.92
N TRP A 385 23.04 -8.02 -1.38
CA TRP A 385 22.30 -7.51 -0.22
C TRP A 385 23.18 -7.37 1.01
N THR A 386 24.02 -8.38 1.31
CA THR A 386 24.94 -8.32 2.47
C THR A 386 25.88 -7.12 2.36
N LYS A 387 26.39 -6.86 1.15
CA LYS A 387 27.24 -5.68 0.88
C LYS A 387 26.45 -4.37 1.03
N MET A 388 25.24 -4.29 0.46
CA MET A 388 24.37 -3.10 0.57
C MET A 388 24.05 -2.77 2.02
N ARG A 389 23.60 -3.75 2.81
CA ARG A 389 23.28 -3.59 4.23
C ARG A 389 24.46 -3.05 5.03
N ASN A 390 25.65 -3.62 4.84
CA ASN A 390 26.85 -3.20 5.54
C ASN A 390 27.28 -1.76 5.18
N GLU A 391 27.18 -1.37 3.92
CA GLU A 391 27.51 -0.01 3.48
C GLU A 391 26.47 1.03 3.95
N CYS A 392 25.19 0.66 4.01
CA CYS A 392 24.16 1.51 4.59
C CYS A 392 24.35 1.69 6.10
N ALA A 393 24.79 0.66 6.83
CA ALA A 393 25.07 0.73 8.26
C ALA A 393 26.37 1.48 8.59
N HIS A 394 27.36 1.42 7.70
CA HIS A 394 28.67 2.05 7.86
C HIS A 394 29.07 2.83 6.60
N PRO A 395 28.49 4.03 6.38
CA PRO A 395 28.76 4.83 5.18
C PRO A 395 30.23 5.22 5.08
N LYS A 396 30.80 5.05 3.88
CA LYS A 396 32.16 5.50 3.54
C LYS A 396 32.08 6.65 2.53
N VAL A 397 33.16 7.42 2.39
CA VAL A 397 33.31 8.43 1.34
C VAL A 397 33.08 7.76 -0.02
N ARG A 398 32.09 8.25 -0.77
CA ARG A 398 31.73 7.71 -2.09
C ARG A 398 32.64 8.31 -3.15
N ASP A 399 33.09 7.44 -4.05
CA ASP A 399 33.64 7.85 -5.34
C ASP A 399 32.46 8.08 -6.30
N ASP A 400 32.35 9.28 -6.87
CA ASP A 400 31.26 9.68 -7.77
C ASP A 400 31.54 9.31 -9.24
N SER A 401 32.54 8.46 -9.50
CA SER A 401 32.83 7.95 -10.83
C SER A 401 31.64 7.20 -11.46
N LEU A 402 31.52 7.24 -12.78
CA LEU A 402 30.48 6.52 -13.53
C LEU A 402 30.51 5.01 -13.26
N ALA A 403 31.70 4.44 -13.07
CA ALA A 403 31.87 3.03 -12.72
C ALA A 403 31.26 2.70 -11.35
N SER A 404 31.46 3.59 -10.36
CA SER A 404 30.88 3.46 -9.02
C SER A 404 29.34 3.52 -9.08
N GLN A 405 28.78 4.48 -9.83
CA GLN A 405 27.33 4.58 -10.03
C GLN A 405 26.72 3.35 -10.70
N GLN A 406 27.44 2.74 -11.65
CA GLN A 406 26.99 1.52 -12.31
C GLN A 406 26.97 0.32 -11.35
N VAL A 407 27.99 0.18 -10.51
CA VAL A 407 28.05 -0.88 -9.48
C VAL A 407 26.91 -0.72 -8.46
N ASP A 408 26.61 0.51 -8.05
CA ASP A 408 25.53 0.77 -7.12
C ASP A 408 24.16 0.48 -7.74
N ARG A 409 23.97 0.83 -9.01
CA ARG A 409 22.76 0.46 -9.75
C ARG A 409 22.58 -1.07 -9.82
N ASP A 410 23.63 -1.82 -10.12
CA ASP A 410 23.57 -3.28 -10.22
C ASP A 410 23.13 -3.90 -8.90
N ARG A 411 23.69 -3.37 -7.82
CA ARG A 411 23.37 -3.79 -6.47
C ARG A 411 21.93 -3.51 -6.10
N VAL A 412 21.41 -2.32 -6.41
CA VAL A 412 20.00 -1.97 -6.17
C VAL A 412 19.08 -2.90 -6.95
N LEU A 413 19.36 -3.16 -8.23
CA LEU A 413 18.56 -4.06 -9.06
C LEU A 413 18.59 -5.50 -8.54
N SER A 414 19.74 -6.00 -8.11
CA SER A 414 19.84 -7.34 -7.52
C SER A 414 19.09 -7.45 -6.19
N CYS A 415 19.20 -6.46 -5.32
CA CYS A 415 18.43 -6.43 -4.07
C CYS A 415 16.92 -6.30 -4.35
N LEU A 416 16.54 -5.64 -5.44
CA LEU A 416 15.16 -5.55 -5.86
C LEU A 416 14.61 -6.90 -6.35
N ASN A 417 15.41 -7.68 -7.09
CA ASN A 417 15.05 -9.06 -7.42
C ASN A 417 14.86 -9.91 -6.16
N LEU A 418 15.79 -9.80 -5.19
CA LEU A 418 15.66 -10.46 -3.90
C LEU A 418 14.35 -10.10 -3.20
N PHE A 419 14.05 -8.79 -3.10
CA PHE A 419 12.81 -8.29 -2.50
C PHE A 419 11.56 -8.87 -3.17
N HIS A 420 11.52 -8.88 -4.51
CA HIS A 420 10.41 -9.48 -5.26
C HIS A 420 10.31 -11.00 -5.08
N ASN A 421 11.42 -11.74 -5.06
CA ASN A 421 11.42 -13.19 -4.85
C ASN A 421 10.82 -13.55 -3.49
N LEU A 422 11.14 -12.78 -2.45
CA LEU A 422 10.56 -12.97 -1.12
C LEU A 422 9.04 -12.78 -1.15
N ILE A 423 8.55 -11.69 -1.76
CA ILE A 423 7.10 -11.43 -1.87
C ILE A 423 6.41 -12.50 -2.72
N PHE A 424 6.99 -12.88 -3.87
CA PHE A 424 6.45 -13.94 -4.72
C PHE A 424 6.37 -15.28 -4.00
N ASN A 425 7.36 -15.62 -3.19
CA ASN A 425 7.34 -16.86 -2.40
C ASN A 425 6.21 -16.82 -1.35
N VAL A 426 6.05 -15.70 -0.64
CA VAL A 426 4.94 -15.51 0.33
C VAL A 426 3.58 -15.63 -0.35
N LEU A 427 3.43 -15.10 -1.57
CA LEU A 427 2.21 -15.17 -2.37
C LEU A 427 2.06 -16.47 -3.17
N LYS A 428 2.91 -17.47 -2.92
CA LYS A 428 2.89 -18.77 -3.62
C LYS A 428 2.88 -18.64 -5.15
N TYR A 429 3.50 -17.59 -5.68
CA TYR A 429 3.45 -17.25 -7.10
C TYR A 429 4.35 -18.18 -7.92
N SER A 430 3.80 -18.67 -9.03
CA SER A 430 4.55 -19.38 -10.08
C SER A 430 4.16 -18.82 -11.44
N GLY A 431 5.14 -18.44 -12.24
CA GLY A 431 4.90 -17.82 -13.53
C GLY A 431 6.05 -16.92 -13.99
N PRO A 432 5.82 -16.12 -15.04
CA PRO A 432 6.83 -15.20 -15.54
C PRO A 432 6.96 -13.99 -14.61
N ARG A 433 8.19 -13.52 -14.44
CA ARG A 433 8.51 -12.28 -13.73
C ARG A 433 9.58 -11.49 -14.47
N PHE A 434 9.61 -10.19 -14.25
CA PHE A 434 10.79 -9.41 -14.63
C PHE A 434 11.97 -9.76 -13.71
N TYR A 435 13.13 -9.98 -14.33
CA TYR A 435 14.40 -10.10 -13.63
C TYR A 435 15.30 -8.93 -14.03
N PHE A 436 15.62 -8.08 -13.08
CA PHE A 436 16.36 -6.84 -13.34
C PHE A 436 17.87 -7.09 -13.37
N ARG A 437 18.54 -6.73 -14.47
CA ARG A 437 20.01 -6.74 -14.59
C ARG A 437 20.49 -5.47 -15.30
N ILE A 438 21.74 -5.11 -15.12
CA ILE A 438 22.35 -4.07 -15.95
C ILE A 438 22.47 -4.56 -17.40
N GLY A 439 22.08 -3.71 -18.35
CA GLY A 439 22.22 -3.99 -19.79
C GLY A 439 21.18 -4.96 -20.35
N SER A 440 20.28 -5.51 -19.53
CA SER A 440 19.13 -6.24 -20.04
C SER A 440 18.20 -5.28 -20.80
N LYS A 441 17.88 -5.62 -22.05
CA LYS A 441 16.74 -4.97 -22.74
C LYS A 441 15.49 -5.20 -21.90
N SER A 442 14.54 -4.27 -21.96
CA SER A 442 13.29 -4.19 -21.16
C SER A 442 12.35 -5.42 -21.22
N ASN A 443 12.76 -6.54 -21.83
CA ASN A 443 11.91 -7.68 -22.17
C ASN A 443 12.49 -9.03 -21.69
N THR A 444 13.56 -9.05 -20.88
CA THR A 444 14.01 -10.32 -20.27
C THR A 444 13.13 -10.66 -19.08
N PHE A 445 12.40 -11.76 -19.20
CA PHE A 445 11.64 -12.33 -18.10
C PHE A 445 12.19 -13.72 -17.76
N ASP A 446 12.12 -14.05 -16.48
CA ASP A 446 12.49 -15.36 -15.97
C ASP A 446 11.22 -16.06 -15.45
N MET A 447 11.20 -17.38 -15.52
CA MET A 447 10.16 -18.18 -14.89
C MET A 447 10.54 -18.46 -13.43
N ILE A 448 9.61 -18.21 -12.52
CA ILE A 448 9.74 -18.60 -11.11
C ILE A 448 8.75 -19.72 -10.81
N GLU A 449 9.22 -20.73 -10.07
CA GLU A 449 8.39 -21.76 -9.47
C GLU A 449 8.37 -21.54 -7.96
N HIS A 450 7.18 -21.52 -7.36
CA HIS A 450 7.05 -21.49 -5.92
C HIS A 450 7.69 -22.74 -5.29
N LYS A 451 8.47 -22.52 -4.23
CA LYS A 451 9.04 -23.56 -3.37
C LYS A 451 8.42 -23.44 -1.97
N GLU A 452 7.95 -24.55 -1.45
CA GLU A 452 7.22 -24.60 -0.18
C GLU A 452 8.18 -24.51 1.01
N VAL A 453 8.44 -23.29 1.47
CA VAL A 453 9.26 -23.02 2.66
C VAL A 453 8.42 -22.60 3.88
N LEU A 454 7.18 -22.18 3.63
CA LEU A 454 6.24 -21.71 4.65
C LEU A 454 5.25 -22.82 5.09
N SER A 455 5.65 -24.09 5.04
CA SER A 455 4.83 -25.32 5.17
C SER A 455 4.06 -25.54 6.49
N SER A 456 3.96 -24.52 7.34
CA SER A 456 3.07 -24.51 8.51
C SER A 456 2.25 -23.23 8.49
N PRO A 457 0.97 -23.23 8.93
CA PRO A 457 0.26 -21.98 9.14
C PRO A 457 1.13 -21.06 10.00
N LEU A 458 1.46 -19.91 9.42
CA LEU A 458 2.09 -18.80 10.10
C LEU A 458 1.04 -18.31 11.10
N TYR A 459 1.27 -18.68 12.37
CA TYR A 459 0.38 -18.59 13.52
C TYR A 459 -0.66 -19.70 13.64
#